data_AF-A0A9W9LFF0-F1
#
_entry.id   AF-A0A9W9LFF0-F1
#
_cell.length_a   1.000
_cell.length_b   1.000
_cell.length_c   1.000
_cell.angle_alpha   90.00
_cell.angle_beta   90.00
_cell.angle_gamma   90.00
#
_symmetry.space_group_name_H-M   'P 1'
#
loop_
_entity.id
_entity.type
_entity.pdbx_description
1 polymer ?
#
loop_
_entity_poly.entity_id
_entity_poly.type
_entity_poly.pdbx_seq_one_letter_code
_entity_poly.pdbx_strand_id
1 'polypeptide(L)'
;MYTSFLALLALAGSGLSNAQKVSSVQVQDFWTRRSEAAGYLQFAINDPDTGLSDNCNITWWVLLCCLSSGSRTTRAQLLILMPDRHPNKHDEDQPSFAPNNCTRRNFSFAFRYGLGNLEHFNLVLSTADQSQTAYRNIGPPQNDPNWKCSDESGQTTCVWQGPLTIAFPA
;
A
#
# COMPACT_ATOMS: atom_id res chain seq x y z
N MET A 1 -39.26 58.54 11.83
CA MET A 1 -39.12 57.21 11.19
C MET A 1 -37.95 57.36 10.22
N TYR A 2 -36.78 56.75 10.38
CA TYR A 2 -36.50 55.33 10.57
C TYR A 2 -35.30 55.09 11.51
N THR A 3 -35.39 53.93 12.15
CA THR A 3 -34.54 53.31 13.16
C THR A 3 -33.14 52.93 12.67
N SER A 4 -32.16 53.19 13.52
CA SER A 4 -30.82 52.58 13.53
C SER A 4 -30.91 51.05 13.54
N PHE A 5 -30.17 50.37 12.66
CA PHE A 5 -29.85 48.96 12.82
C PHE A 5 -28.34 48.79 12.78
N LEU A 6 -27.75 48.64 13.98
CA LEU A 6 -26.49 47.92 14.15
C LEU A 6 -26.76 46.44 13.82
N ALA A 7 -25.97 45.86 12.93
CA ALA A 7 -25.85 44.41 12.82
C ALA A 7 -24.44 44.01 13.27
N LEU A 8 -24.36 43.42 14.47
CA LEU A 8 -23.19 42.72 14.97
C LEU A 8 -23.07 41.35 14.28
N LEU A 9 -21.83 41.04 13.89
CA LEU A 9 -21.16 39.75 13.73
C LEU A 9 -21.96 38.46 14.01
N ALA A 10 -21.86 37.51 13.07
CA ALA A 10 -21.70 36.10 13.39
C ALA A 10 -20.59 35.50 12.50
N LEU A 11 -19.42 35.28 13.10
CA LEU A 11 -18.45 34.32 12.60
C LEU A 11 -19.08 32.93 12.73
N ALA A 12 -19.50 32.34 11.62
CA ALA A 12 -19.82 30.93 11.54
C ALA A 12 -19.23 30.36 10.24
N GLY A 13 -17.91 30.47 10.15
CA GLY A 13 -17.09 29.81 9.14
C GLY A 13 -16.22 28.74 9.77
N SER A 14 -16.72 28.00 10.77
CA SER A 14 -16.17 26.68 11.07
C SER A 14 -16.53 25.78 9.90
N GLY A 15 -15.78 25.91 8.81
CA GLY A 15 -15.65 24.85 7.83
C GLY A 15 -15.05 23.68 8.59
N LEU A 16 -15.90 22.88 9.23
CA LEU A 16 -15.61 21.49 9.44
C LEU A 16 -15.29 20.97 8.04
N SER A 17 -13.99 20.80 7.77
CA SER A 17 -13.56 19.78 6.85
C SER A 17 -14.12 18.48 7.43
N ASN A 18 -15.38 18.17 7.12
CA ASN A 18 -15.91 16.82 7.21
C ASN A 18 -15.08 16.04 6.19
N ALA A 19 -13.87 15.64 6.59
CA ALA A 19 -13.14 14.60 5.91
C ALA A 19 -14.09 13.41 5.93
N GLN A 20 -14.71 13.16 4.78
CA GLN A 20 -15.67 12.08 4.64
C GLN A 20 -14.91 10.80 4.93
N LYS A 21 -15.27 10.18 6.05
CA LYS A 21 -14.60 8.98 6.53
C LYS A 21 -14.80 7.87 5.51
N VAL A 22 -13.70 7.33 5.00
CA VAL A 22 -13.72 6.19 4.09
C VAL A 22 -14.08 4.96 4.91
N SER A 23 -15.17 4.27 4.58
CA SER A 23 -15.63 3.08 5.29
C SER A 23 -14.90 1.83 4.79
N SER A 24 -14.79 1.71 3.47
CA SER A 24 -14.13 0.63 2.77
C SER A 24 -13.74 1.06 1.37
N VAL A 25 -12.78 0.37 0.79
CA VAL A 25 -12.38 0.55 -0.60
C VAL A 25 -12.41 -0.77 -1.34
N GLN A 26 -12.65 -0.71 -2.63
CA GLN A 26 -12.48 -1.81 -3.56
C GLN A 26 -11.13 -1.68 -4.25
N VAL A 27 -10.30 -2.68 -4.07
CA VAL A 27 -9.06 -2.89 -4.80
C VAL A 27 -9.36 -3.76 -6.01
N GLN A 28 -9.01 -3.29 -7.20
CA GLN A 28 -9.24 -3.95 -8.48
C GLN A 28 -7.92 -4.10 -9.24
N ASP A 29 -7.90 -5.03 -10.20
CA ASP A 29 -6.73 -5.32 -11.04
C ASP A 29 -5.45 -5.49 -10.20
N PHE A 30 -5.56 -6.14 -9.05
CA PHE A 30 -4.43 -6.32 -8.13
C PHE A 30 -3.55 -7.47 -8.57
N TRP A 31 -2.31 -7.15 -8.92
CA TRP A 31 -1.32 -8.13 -9.32
C TRP A 31 0.08 -7.73 -8.92
N THR A 32 0.94 -8.73 -8.85
CA THR A 32 2.38 -8.58 -8.65
C THR A 32 3.13 -9.44 -9.64
N ARG A 33 4.31 -8.99 -10.05
CA ARG A 33 5.27 -9.76 -10.81
C ARG A 33 6.62 -9.63 -10.15
N ARG A 34 7.35 -10.73 -10.01
CA ARG A 34 8.70 -10.73 -9.47
C ARG A 34 9.60 -11.66 -10.25
N SER A 35 10.83 -11.20 -10.46
CA SER A 35 11.99 -11.98 -10.88
C SER A 35 12.97 -12.10 -9.72
N GLU A 36 14.10 -12.75 -9.93
CA GLU A 36 15.17 -12.79 -8.93
C GLU A 36 15.71 -11.41 -8.54
N ALA A 37 15.72 -10.45 -9.49
CA ALA A 37 16.37 -9.15 -9.32
C ALA A 37 15.42 -8.00 -8.97
N ALA A 38 14.14 -8.11 -9.34
CA ALA A 38 13.18 -7.02 -9.20
C ALA A 38 11.76 -7.54 -9.05
N GLY A 39 10.90 -6.72 -8.46
CA GLY A 39 9.47 -6.93 -8.47
C GLY A 39 8.68 -5.67 -8.77
N TYR A 40 7.43 -5.90 -9.12
CA TYR A 40 6.46 -4.90 -9.51
C TYR A 40 5.10 -5.26 -8.91
N LEU A 41 4.35 -4.24 -8.53
CA LEU A 41 3.00 -4.35 -7.97
C LEU A 41 2.13 -3.26 -8.55
N GLN A 42 0.89 -3.60 -8.90
CA GLN A 42 -0.09 -2.67 -9.42
C GLN A 42 -1.50 -3.02 -8.98
N PHE A 43 -2.31 -1.99 -8.79
CA PHE A 43 -3.74 -2.07 -8.58
C PHE A 43 -4.44 -0.72 -8.78
N ALA A 44 -5.76 -0.77 -8.91
CA ALA A 44 -6.63 0.38 -8.79
C ALA A 44 -7.38 0.33 -7.45
N ILE A 45 -7.59 1.49 -6.84
CA ILE A 45 -8.44 1.67 -5.65
C ILE A 45 -9.67 2.45 -6.10
N ASN A 46 -10.84 2.03 -5.65
CA ASN A 46 -12.09 2.76 -5.77
C ASN A 46 -12.81 2.79 -4.42
N ASP A 47 -13.13 3.98 -3.93
CA ASP A 47 -14.04 4.18 -2.80
C ASP A 47 -15.48 4.29 -3.34
N PRO A 48 -16.35 3.31 -3.09
CA PRO A 48 -17.72 3.33 -3.60
C PRO A 48 -18.60 4.42 -2.96
N ASP A 49 -18.24 4.91 -1.77
CA ASP A 49 -19.03 5.89 -1.03
C ASP A 49 -18.74 7.32 -1.49
N THR A 50 -17.49 7.61 -1.83
CA THR A 50 -17.05 8.95 -2.30
C THR A 50 -16.89 9.03 -3.82
N GLY A 51 -16.78 7.89 -4.51
CA GLY A 51 -16.44 7.82 -5.93
C GLY A 51 -14.97 8.13 -6.22
N LEU A 52 -14.12 8.27 -5.19
CA LEU A 52 -12.69 8.51 -5.37
C LEU A 52 -12.01 7.26 -5.94
N SER A 53 -11.23 7.47 -7.00
CA SER A 53 -10.45 6.40 -7.63
C SER A 53 -8.99 6.82 -7.83
N ASP A 54 -8.09 5.85 -7.68
CA ASP A 54 -6.64 6.05 -7.86
C ASP A 54 -5.95 4.79 -8.38
N ASN A 55 -4.84 4.96 -9.11
CA ASN A 55 -4.01 3.88 -9.61
C ASN A 55 -2.69 3.87 -8.84
N CYS A 56 -2.33 2.71 -8.31
CA CYS A 56 -1.19 2.52 -7.43
C CYS A 56 -0.23 1.53 -8.08
N ASN A 57 1.03 1.90 -8.19
CA ASN A 57 2.07 0.99 -8.66
C ASN A 57 3.42 1.28 -8.01
N ILE A 58 4.25 0.26 -7.95
CA ILE A 58 5.61 0.37 -7.43
C ILE A 58 6.50 -0.70 -8.03
N THR A 59 7.73 -0.31 -8.35
CA THR A 59 8.83 -1.23 -8.67
C THR A 59 9.80 -1.24 -7.49
N TRP A 60 10.33 -2.41 -7.17
CA TRP A 60 11.41 -2.55 -6.20
C TRP A 60 12.49 -3.48 -6.70
N TRP A 61 13.70 -3.30 -6.17
CA TRP A 61 14.85 -4.15 -6.47
C TRP A 61 15.09 -5.11 -5.33
N VAL A 62 15.46 -6.33 -5.67
CA VAL A 62 15.85 -7.37 -4.75
C VAL A 62 17.37 -7.45 -4.75
N LEU A 63 18.02 -6.92 -3.71
CA LEU A 63 19.43 -7.23 -3.44
C LEU A 63 19.49 -8.48 -2.58
N LEU A 64 20.00 -9.56 -3.16
CA LEU A 64 20.54 -10.69 -2.41
C LEU A 64 21.92 -10.28 -1.89
N CYS A 65 21.99 -9.73 -0.68
CA CYS A 65 23.29 -9.51 -0.04
C CYS A 65 23.79 -10.84 0.53
N CYS A 66 24.86 -11.38 -0.06
CA CYS A 66 25.63 -12.47 0.55
C CYS A 66 26.44 -11.90 1.72
N LEU A 67 25.97 -12.10 2.96
CA LEU A 67 26.82 -11.93 4.13
C LEU A 67 27.86 -13.06 4.14
N SER A 68 29.02 -12.81 3.54
CA SER A 68 30.19 -13.66 3.70
C SER A 68 30.79 -13.45 5.09
N SER A 69 30.24 -14.10 6.12
CA SER A 69 30.92 -14.23 7.40
C SER A 69 31.18 -15.70 7.70
N GLY A 70 32.31 -16.22 7.22
CA GLY A 70 33.19 -17.23 7.87
C GLY A 70 32.63 -18.40 8.69
N SER A 71 31.37 -18.79 8.57
CA SER A 71 30.77 -19.91 9.30
C SER A 71 29.60 -20.46 8.48
N ARG A 72 29.45 -21.79 8.47
CA ARG A 72 28.71 -22.62 7.51
C ARG A 72 27.17 -22.46 7.47
N THR A 73 26.65 -21.24 7.58
CA THR A 73 25.22 -20.95 7.38
C THR A 73 25.06 -19.56 6.76
N THR A 74 25.14 -19.48 5.43
CA THR A 74 24.90 -18.23 4.69
C THR A 74 23.40 -17.95 4.70
N ARG A 75 22.94 -17.10 5.62
CA ARG A 75 21.59 -16.51 5.54
C ARG A 75 21.65 -15.37 4.52
N ALA A 76 21.03 -15.57 3.36
CA ALA A 76 20.78 -14.48 2.43
C ALA A 76 19.73 -13.54 3.04
N GLN A 77 20.08 -12.28 3.25
CA GLN A 77 19.10 -11.25 3.62
C GLN A 77 18.60 -10.56 2.35
N LEU A 78 17.28 -10.45 2.22
CA LEU A 78 16.63 -9.75 1.12
C LEU A 78 16.60 -8.25 1.45
N LEU A 79 17.37 -7.44 0.73
CA LEU A 79 17.27 -5.99 0.83
C LEU A 79 16.40 -5.48 -0.31
N ILE A 80 15.27 -4.85 0.03
CA ILE A 80 14.37 -4.22 -0.94
C ILE A 80 14.80 -2.76 -1.10
N LEU A 81 15.38 -2.40 -2.25
CA LEU A 81 15.68 -1.00 -2.58
C LEU A 81 14.53 -0.42 -3.40
N MET A 82 13.91 0.64 -2.88
CA MET A 82 12.92 1.43 -3.60
C MET A 82 13.61 2.60 -4.31
N PRO A 83 13.17 3.01 -5.51
CA PRO A 83 13.89 3.97 -6.37
C PRO A 83 14.03 5.39 -5.80
N ASP A 84 13.38 5.75 -4.69
CA ASP A 84 13.23 7.16 -4.31
C ASP A 84 13.72 7.57 -2.91
N ARG A 85 14.37 6.70 -2.11
CA ARG A 85 14.98 7.14 -0.83
C ARG A 85 16.24 6.39 -0.43
N HIS A 86 17.22 7.19 0.02
CA HIS A 86 18.42 6.73 0.71
C HIS A 86 18.08 5.86 1.94
N PRO A 87 18.80 4.74 2.14
CA PRO A 87 18.62 3.91 3.32
C PRO A 87 19.20 4.62 4.54
N ASN A 88 18.34 5.15 5.43
CA ASN A 88 18.77 5.48 6.77
C ASN A 88 18.91 4.20 7.59
N LYS A 89 20.06 4.12 8.25
CA LYS A 89 20.62 2.98 8.96
C LYS A 89 19.98 2.87 10.35
N HIS A 90 19.83 1.63 10.81
CA HIS A 90 19.33 1.19 12.13
C HIS A 90 17.82 0.94 12.23
N ASP A 91 17.38 -0.17 11.62
CA ASP A 91 16.49 -1.13 12.27
C ASP A 91 16.77 -2.50 11.65
N GLU A 92 17.40 -3.39 12.43
CA GLU A 92 17.46 -4.82 12.13
C GLU A 92 16.05 -5.40 12.35
N ASP A 93 15.12 -5.16 11.42
CA ASP A 93 13.95 -6.02 11.18
C ASP A 93 13.17 -5.53 9.94
N GLN A 94 13.64 -6.00 8.79
CA GLN A 94 12.92 -6.14 7.51
C GLN A 94 12.54 -4.87 6.72
N PRO A 95 12.74 -4.89 5.38
CA PRO A 95 12.52 -3.74 4.53
C PRO A 95 11.05 -3.63 4.11
N SER A 96 10.20 -2.94 4.88
CA SER A 96 8.99 -2.32 4.34
C SER A 96 8.27 -1.47 5.37
N PHE A 97 8.26 -0.15 5.21
CA PHE A 97 7.17 0.70 5.72
C PHE A 97 7.10 2.09 5.07
N ALA A 98 7.87 2.36 4.01
CA ALA A 98 7.78 3.66 3.34
C ALA A 98 6.48 3.73 2.52
N PRO A 99 5.54 4.64 2.85
CA PRO A 99 4.32 4.81 2.08
C PRO A 99 4.63 5.42 0.70
N ASN A 100 3.97 4.90 -0.32
CA ASN A 100 4.04 5.36 -1.70
C ASN A 100 2.70 5.97 -2.09
N ASN A 101 2.72 7.13 -2.71
CA ASN A 101 1.49 7.76 -3.17
C ASN A 101 0.99 7.07 -4.43
N CYS A 102 -0.32 6.87 -4.52
CA CYS A 102 -0.95 6.52 -5.78
C CYS A 102 -0.94 7.75 -6.72
N THR A 103 -1.24 7.52 -8.00
CA THR A 103 -1.06 8.49 -9.09
C THR A 103 -1.74 9.83 -8.84
N ARG A 104 -2.97 9.82 -8.32
CA ARG A 104 -3.77 11.02 -8.02
C ARG A 104 -3.62 11.51 -6.58
N ARG A 105 -2.82 10.82 -5.75
CA ARG A 105 -2.56 11.12 -4.34
C ARG A 105 -3.81 11.16 -3.46
N ASN A 106 -4.89 10.49 -3.88
CA ASN A 106 -6.07 10.30 -3.03
C ASN A 106 -5.82 9.25 -1.96
N PHE A 107 -4.92 8.31 -2.26
CA PHE A 107 -4.50 7.24 -1.39
C PHE A 107 -2.97 7.10 -1.41
N SER A 108 -2.44 6.53 -0.34
CA SER A 108 -1.08 6.01 -0.29
C SER A 108 -1.10 4.55 0.12
N PHE A 109 -0.04 3.84 -0.22
CA PHE A 109 0.07 2.42 0.06
C PHE A 109 1.49 2.05 0.45
N ALA A 110 1.60 1.05 1.30
CA ALA A 110 2.85 0.34 1.58
C ALA A 110 2.58 -1.16 1.49
N PHE A 111 3.63 -1.94 1.29
CA PHE A 111 3.48 -3.38 1.26
C PHE A 111 4.67 -4.10 1.88
N ARG A 112 4.43 -5.28 2.45
CA ARG A 112 5.46 -6.20 2.94
C ARG A 112 5.33 -7.54 2.23
N TYR A 113 6.45 -8.06 1.74
CA TYR A 113 6.56 -9.47 1.35
C TYR A 113 7.14 -10.29 2.49
N GLY A 114 6.63 -11.51 2.67
CA GLY A 114 7.34 -12.52 3.45
C GLY A 114 8.71 -12.78 2.81
N LEU A 115 9.78 -12.79 3.61
CA LEU A 115 11.12 -13.14 3.13
C LEU A 115 11.06 -14.46 2.35
N GLY A 116 11.29 -14.39 1.03
CA GLY A 116 11.31 -15.57 0.16
C GLY A 116 9.95 -16.10 -0.29
N ASN A 117 8.81 -15.51 0.09
CA ASN A 117 7.50 -15.99 -0.35
C ASN A 117 6.59 -14.86 -0.86
N LEU A 118 6.37 -14.82 -2.18
CA LEU A 118 5.40 -13.94 -2.85
C LEU A 118 3.95 -14.30 -2.52
N GLU A 119 3.72 -15.49 -1.99
CA GLU A 119 2.40 -15.95 -1.54
C GLU A 119 2.00 -15.29 -0.22
N HIS A 120 2.87 -14.54 0.45
CA HIS A 120 2.55 -13.80 1.67
C HIS A 120 2.83 -12.31 1.48
N PHE A 121 1.76 -11.53 1.47
CA PHE A 121 1.77 -10.11 1.18
C PHE A 121 0.90 -9.35 2.18
N ASN A 122 1.44 -8.32 2.82
CA ASN A 122 0.63 -7.42 3.64
C ASN A 122 0.51 -6.08 2.91
N LEU A 123 -0.70 -5.73 2.51
CA LEU A 123 -1.06 -4.43 1.96
C LEU A 123 -1.43 -3.49 3.09
N VAL A 124 -0.84 -2.29 3.08
CA VAL A 124 -1.24 -1.17 3.92
C VAL A 124 -1.79 -0.10 2.99
N LEU A 125 -3.01 0.36 3.23
CA LEU A 125 -3.63 1.46 2.51
C LEU A 125 -3.93 2.60 3.47
N SER A 126 -3.63 3.83 3.08
CA SER A 126 -3.93 5.02 3.86
C SER A 126 -4.59 6.08 2.99
N THR A 127 -5.47 6.88 3.58
CA THR A 127 -6.02 8.08 2.93
C THR A 127 -4.91 9.11 2.66
N ALA A 128 -5.16 10.07 1.76
CA ALA A 128 -4.19 11.11 1.38
C ALA A 128 -3.61 11.89 2.58
N ASP A 129 -4.46 12.17 3.57
CA ASP A 129 -4.12 12.87 4.81
C ASP A 129 -3.57 11.93 5.90
N GLN A 130 -3.49 10.63 5.61
CA GLN A 130 -3.09 9.56 6.54
C GLN A 130 -3.97 9.47 7.79
N SER A 131 -5.16 10.06 7.79
CA SER A 131 -6.08 10.02 8.94
C SER A 131 -6.68 8.64 9.17
N GLN A 132 -6.75 7.81 8.13
CA GLN A 132 -7.18 6.42 8.23
C GLN A 132 -6.18 5.49 7.55
N THR A 133 -5.96 4.31 8.14
CA THR A 133 -5.10 3.26 7.59
C THR A 133 -5.78 1.90 7.75
N ALA A 134 -5.78 1.12 6.68
CA ALA A 134 -6.29 -0.24 6.62
C ALA A 134 -5.18 -1.23 6.27
N TYR A 135 -5.34 -2.47 6.74
CA TYR A 135 -4.39 -3.55 6.54
C TYR A 135 -5.10 -4.74 5.91
N ARG A 136 -4.49 -5.35 4.89
CA ARG A 136 -4.96 -6.60 4.31
C ARG A 136 -3.79 -7.55 4.10
N ASN A 137 -3.86 -8.69 4.77
CA ASN A 137 -2.98 -9.81 4.48
C ASN A 137 -3.58 -10.56 3.28
N ILE A 138 -2.73 -10.85 2.30
CA ILE A 138 -3.02 -11.60 1.08
C ILE A 138 -2.06 -12.78 1.08
N GLY A 139 -2.63 -13.96 1.15
CA GLY A 139 -1.96 -15.22 1.39
C GLY A 139 -2.00 -16.19 0.21
N PRO A 140 -1.46 -17.41 0.37
CA PRO A 140 -1.44 -18.43 -0.65
C PRO A 140 -2.87 -18.84 -0.99
N PRO A 141 -3.11 -19.53 -2.13
CA PRO A 141 -4.45 -19.94 -2.56
C PRO A 141 -5.25 -20.73 -1.51
N GLN A 142 -4.58 -21.39 -0.57
CA GLN A 142 -5.21 -22.12 0.54
C GLN A 142 -5.92 -21.17 1.54
N ASN A 143 -5.43 -19.95 1.69
CA ASN A 143 -5.95 -18.93 2.60
C ASN A 143 -6.74 -17.84 1.84
N ASP A 144 -6.34 -17.53 0.61
CA ASP A 144 -7.03 -16.58 -0.27
C ASP A 144 -7.22 -17.23 -1.65
N PRO A 145 -8.36 -17.90 -1.93
CA PRO A 145 -8.56 -18.67 -3.15
C PRO A 145 -8.50 -17.83 -4.43
N ASN A 146 -8.72 -16.52 -4.29
CA ASN A 146 -8.64 -15.56 -5.39
C ASN A 146 -7.20 -15.17 -5.73
N TRP A 147 -6.22 -15.44 -4.87
CA TRP A 147 -4.81 -15.19 -5.16
C TRP A 147 -4.22 -16.35 -5.97
N LYS A 148 -3.95 -16.12 -7.25
CA LYS A 148 -3.41 -17.13 -8.17
C LYS A 148 -2.03 -16.73 -8.65
N CYS A 149 -1.05 -17.59 -8.43
CA CYS A 149 0.32 -17.40 -8.91
C CYS A 149 0.64 -18.34 -10.08
N SER A 150 1.46 -17.86 -10.99
CA SER A 150 2.00 -18.61 -12.13
C SER A 150 3.48 -18.28 -12.27
N ASP A 151 4.29 -19.30 -12.55
CA ASP A 151 5.72 -19.18 -12.76
C ASP A 151 6.04 -19.43 -14.23
N GLU A 152 6.56 -18.42 -14.93
CA GLU A 152 6.97 -18.52 -16.32
C GLU A 152 8.36 -17.91 -16.50
N SER A 153 9.30 -18.68 -17.06
CA SER A 153 10.65 -18.20 -17.42
C SER A 153 11.41 -17.47 -16.29
N GLY A 154 11.32 -17.97 -15.05
CA GLY A 154 11.98 -17.37 -13.89
C GLY A 154 11.29 -16.10 -13.35
N GLN A 155 10.05 -15.85 -13.77
CA GLN A 155 9.20 -14.79 -13.24
C GLN A 155 7.94 -15.39 -12.62
N THR A 156 7.66 -15.01 -11.38
CA THR A 156 6.42 -15.32 -10.70
C THR A 156 5.47 -14.15 -10.87
N THR A 157 4.30 -14.39 -11.47
CA THR A 157 3.20 -13.42 -11.53
C THR A 157 2.06 -13.94 -10.68
N CYS A 158 1.59 -13.13 -9.73
CA CYS A 158 0.39 -13.42 -8.95
C CYS A 158 -0.69 -12.37 -9.19
N VAL A 159 -1.93 -12.83 -9.33
CA VAL A 159 -3.10 -12.00 -9.65
C VAL A 159 -4.21 -12.33 -8.67
N TRP A 160 -4.89 -11.30 -8.19
CA TRP A 160 -6.13 -11.45 -7.44
C TRP A 160 -7.33 -11.48 -8.37
N GLN A 161 -8.12 -12.54 -8.28
CA GLN A 161 -9.32 -12.75 -9.08
C GLN A 161 -10.53 -12.04 -8.47
N GLY A 162 -11.06 -11.04 -9.18
CA GLY A 162 -12.22 -10.25 -8.77
C GLY A 162 -11.86 -9.02 -7.92
N PRO A 163 -12.85 -8.31 -7.36
CA PRO A 163 -12.60 -7.18 -6.47
C PRO A 163 -12.17 -7.66 -5.08
N LEU A 164 -11.21 -6.95 -4.48
CA LEU A 164 -10.78 -7.11 -3.10
C LEU A 164 -11.32 -5.95 -2.26
N THR A 165 -12.26 -6.22 -1.35
CA THR A 165 -12.76 -5.17 -0.44
C THR A 165 -11.89 -5.08 0.81
N ILE A 166 -11.46 -3.86 1.15
CA ILE A 166 -10.66 -3.56 2.35
C ILE A 166 -11.40 -2.52 3.18
N ALA A 167 -11.79 -2.88 4.39
CA ALA A 167 -12.45 -1.97 5.33
C ALA A 167 -11.42 -1.13 6.10
N PHE A 168 -11.68 0.16 6.25
CA PHE A 168 -10.92 1.00 7.16
C PHE A 168 -11.48 0.85 8.58
N PRO A 169 -10.62 0.82 9.61
CA PRO A 169 -11.08 0.79 10.99
C PRO A 169 -11.92 2.04 11.28
N ALA A 170 -13.00 1.83 12.03
CA ALA A 170 -13.82 2.90 12.58
C ALA A 170 -13.10 3.65 13.71
#